data_AF-A0A961GPS2-F1
#
_entry.id   AF-A0A961GPS2-F1
#
_cell.length_a   1.000
_cell.length_b   1.000
_cell.length_c   1.000
_cell.angle_alpha   90.00
_cell.angle_beta   90.00
_cell.angle_gamma   90.00
#
_symmetry.space_group_name_H-M   'P 1'
#
loop_
_entity.id
_entity.type
_entity.pdbx_description
1 polymer ?
#
loop_
_entity_poly.entity_id
_entity_poly.type
_entity_poly.pdbx_seq_one_letter_code
_entity_poly.pdbx_strand_id
1 'polypeptide(L)'
;RMIKDAEAHADEDRKRREEADVRNQAESLVYQTEKFVAEQRAAEGGSKVPEDTLGKVDAAIAEAKTALGGTDIGAIKSAMEKLGTESQALGQAIYEATQAEQAAGGGFEGGASGGGSGADDVVDAEVVEDDQERK
;
A
#
# COMPACT_ATOMS: atom_id res chain seq x y z
N ARG A 1 -34.35 21.48 30.26
CA ARG A 1 -33.19 20.76 30.85
C ARG A 1 -33.06 19.36 30.26
N MET A 2 -34.15 18.59 30.10
CA MET A 2 -34.10 17.26 29.44
C MET A 2 -33.56 17.25 27.99
N ILE A 3 -33.79 18.29 27.18
CA ILE A 3 -33.29 18.33 25.79
C ILE A 3 -31.76 18.48 25.72
N LYS A 4 -31.18 19.37 26.55
CA LYS A 4 -29.72 19.59 26.56
C LYS A 4 -28.96 18.38 27.11
N ASP A 5 -29.53 17.68 28.08
CA ASP A 5 -28.92 16.44 28.61
C ASP A 5 -28.99 15.31 27.56
N ALA A 6 -30.11 15.20 26.83
CA ALA A 6 -30.24 14.22 25.74
C ALA A 6 -29.27 14.50 24.57
N GLU A 7 -29.07 15.76 24.19
CA GLU A 7 -28.11 16.17 23.16
C GLU A 7 -26.66 15.87 23.58
N ALA A 8 -26.30 16.19 24.83
CA ALA A 8 -24.96 15.93 25.36
C ALA A 8 -24.61 14.43 25.39
N HIS A 9 -25.56 13.57 25.78
CA HIS A 9 -25.37 12.12 25.73
C HIS A 9 -25.26 11.58 24.31
N ALA A 10 -26.05 12.11 23.37
CA ALA A 10 -25.95 11.73 21.96
C ALA A 10 -24.59 12.09 21.34
N ASP A 11 -24.01 13.23 21.72
CA ASP A 11 -22.69 13.66 21.24
C ASP A 11 -21.54 12.86 21.87
N GLU A 12 -21.62 12.52 23.16
CA GLU A 12 -20.65 11.62 23.80
C GLU A 12 -20.65 10.22 23.19
N ASP A 13 -21.83 9.65 22.97
CA ASP A 13 -21.95 8.31 22.38
C ASP A 13 -21.45 8.29 20.94
N ARG A 14 -21.71 9.37 20.17
CA ARG A 14 -21.15 9.52 18.82
C ARG A 14 -19.62 9.55 18.85
N LYS A 15 -19.03 10.33 19.77
CA LYS A 15 -17.58 10.41 19.91
C LYS A 15 -16.95 9.07 20.30
N ARG A 16 -17.54 8.34 21.26
CA ARG A 16 -17.05 7.01 21.66
C ARG A 16 -17.09 6.01 20.51
N ARG A 17 -18.16 6.04 19.70
CA ARG A 17 -18.26 5.20 18.50
C ARG A 17 -17.22 5.57 17.46
N GLU A 18 -17.07 6.85 17.15
CA GLU A 18 -16.08 7.32 16.18
C GLU A 18 -14.65 6.96 16.62
N GLU A 19 -14.34 7.11 17.91
CA GLU A 19 -13.07 6.67 18.48
C GLU A 19 -12.83 5.17 18.25
N ALA A 20 -13.82 4.33 18.59
CA ALA A 20 -13.71 2.89 18.42
C ALA A 20 -13.53 2.51 16.95
N ASP A 21 -14.30 3.12 16.04
CA ASP A 21 -14.22 2.86 14.59
C ASP A 21 -12.84 3.22 14.03
N VAL A 22 -12.33 4.40 14.38
CA VAL A 22 -11.00 4.87 13.95
C VAL A 22 -9.89 3.95 14.47
N ARG A 23 -9.97 3.53 15.74
CA ARG A 23 -8.98 2.61 16.33
C ARG A 23 -9.01 1.27 15.62
N ASN A 24 -10.18 0.68 15.42
CA ASN A 24 -10.34 -0.60 14.74
C ASN A 24 -9.83 -0.55 13.30
N GLN A 25 -10.07 0.56 12.59
CA GLN A 25 -9.56 0.76 11.23
C GLN A 25 -8.02 0.85 11.21
N ALA A 26 -7.43 1.63 12.11
CA ALA A 26 -5.97 1.76 12.21
C ALA A 26 -5.32 0.42 12.59
N GLU A 27 -5.87 -0.31 13.56
CA GLU A 27 -5.37 -1.63 13.96
C GLU A 27 -5.44 -2.64 12.81
N SER A 28 -6.55 -2.64 12.06
CA SER A 28 -6.72 -3.51 10.90
C SER A 28 -5.70 -3.19 9.81
N LEU A 29 -5.48 -1.90 9.52
CA LEU A 29 -4.53 -1.45 8.51
C LEU A 29 -3.09 -1.79 8.91
N VAL A 30 -2.72 -1.56 10.17
CA VAL A 30 -1.42 -1.95 10.74
C VAL A 30 -1.19 -3.44 10.55
N TYR A 31 -2.13 -4.27 10.99
CA TYR A 31 -1.98 -5.73 10.90
C TYR A 31 -1.83 -6.22 9.45
N GLN A 32 -2.66 -5.71 8.54
CA GLN A 32 -2.60 -6.09 7.12
C GLN A 32 -1.27 -5.69 6.49
N THR A 33 -0.80 -4.46 6.76
CA THR A 33 0.45 -3.96 6.19
C THR A 33 1.66 -4.70 6.77
N GLU A 34 1.67 -4.97 8.08
CA GLU A 34 2.74 -5.77 8.72
C GLU A 34 2.85 -7.15 8.12
N LYS A 35 1.69 -7.83 7.96
CA LYS A 35 1.64 -9.14 7.34
C LYS A 35 2.22 -9.08 5.93
N PHE A 36 1.85 -8.07 5.16
CA PHE A 36 2.29 -7.93 3.78
C PHE A 36 3.80 -7.67 3.67
N VAL A 37 4.35 -6.80 4.52
CA VAL A 37 5.80 -6.57 4.60
C VAL A 37 6.54 -7.85 5.00
N ALA A 38 6.02 -8.59 5.97
CA ALA A 38 6.60 -9.87 6.39
C ALA A 38 6.59 -10.91 5.26
N GLU A 39 5.49 -11.01 4.51
CA GLU A 39 5.38 -11.89 3.34
C GLU A 39 6.39 -11.51 2.24
N GLN A 40 6.59 -10.22 1.99
CA GLN A 40 7.59 -9.76 1.01
C GLN A 40 9.02 -10.11 1.43
N ARG A 41 9.35 -10.01 2.72
CA ARG A 41 10.68 -10.41 3.22
C ARG A 41 10.88 -11.92 3.26
N ALA A 42 9.81 -12.69 3.44
CA ALA A 42 9.82 -14.15 3.48
C ALA A 42 9.68 -14.82 2.10
N ALA A 43 9.50 -14.05 1.03
CA ALA A 43 9.37 -14.58 -0.33
C ALA A 43 10.62 -15.36 -0.74
N GLU A 44 10.44 -16.62 -1.19
CA GLU A 44 11.54 -17.53 -1.52
C GLU A 44 12.46 -17.04 -2.66
N GLY A 45 11.99 -16.07 -3.46
CA GLY A 45 12.76 -15.40 -4.52
C GLY A 45 13.48 -14.11 -4.10
N GLY A 46 13.46 -13.77 -2.80
CA GLY A 46 13.85 -12.45 -2.30
C GLY A 46 12.71 -11.43 -2.42
N SER A 47 12.83 -10.32 -1.70
CA SER A 47 11.79 -9.29 -1.75
C SER A 47 11.71 -8.67 -3.13
N LYS A 48 10.48 -8.60 -3.68
CA LYS A 48 10.21 -7.92 -4.95
C LYS A 48 10.32 -6.40 -4.84
N VAL A 49 10.44 -5.90 -3.61
CA VAL A 49 10.47 -4.48 -3.28
C VAL A 49 11.80 -4.15 -2.61
N PRO A 50 12.42 -2.99 -2.92
CA PRO A 50 13.60 -2.54 -2.19
C PRO A 50 13.36 -2.45 -0.68
N GLU A 51 14.36 -2.86 0.12
CA GLU A 51 14.30 -2.78 1.58
C GLU A 51 14.09 -1.34 2.07
N ASP A 52 14.58 -0.33 1.34
CA ASP A 52 14.32 1.08 1.64
C ASP A 52 12.82 1.41 1.65
N THR A 53 12.05 0.85 0.72
CA THR A 53 10.59 1.05 0.65
C THR A 53 9.91 0.29 1.78
N LEU A 54 10.32 -0.96 2.04
CA LEU A 54 9.80 -1.72 3.18
C LEU A 54 10.10 -1.04 4.53
N GLY A 55 11.27 -0.43 4.66
CA GLY A 55 11.67 0.33 5.85
C GLY A 55 10.84 1.60 6.07
N LYS A 56 10.44 2.31 5.00
CA LYS A 56 9.50 3.44 5.11
C LYS A 56 8.13 3.00 5.62
N VAL A 57 7.64 1.87 5.12
CA VAL A 57 6.36 1.28 5.54
C VAL A 57 6.43 0.83 7.00
N ASP A 58 7.53 0.18 7.41
CA ASP A 58 7.75 -0.20 8.81
C ASP A 58 7.77 1.00 9.75
N ALA A 59 8.39 2.10 9.33
CA ALA A 59 8.39 3.34 10.11
C ALA A 59 6.97 3.90 10.28
N ALA A 60 6.15 3.88 9.22
CA ALA A 60 4.75 4.31 9.29
C ALA A 60 3.89 3.37 10.16
N ILE A 61 4.15 2.05 10.11
CA ILE A 61 3.52 1.05 10.99
C ILE A 61 3.85 1.36 12.46
N ALA A 62 5.12 1.63 12.77
CA ALA A 62 5.57 1.93 14.13
C ALA A 62 4.94 3.22 14.67
N GLU A 63 4.79 4.24 13.82
CA GLU A 63 4.09 5.48 14.16
C GLU A 63 2.60 5.24 14.44
N ALA A 64 1.91 4.48 13.57
CA ALA A 64 0.51 4.12 13.78
C ALA A 64 0.30 3.32 15.08
N LYS A 65 1.20 2.37 15.39
CA LYS A 65 1.18 1.62 16.67
C LYS A 65 1.39 2.53 17.87
N THR A 66 2.30 3.49 17.76
CA THR A 66 2.56 4.46 18.84
C THR A 66 1.33 5.34 19.08
N ALA A 67 0.71 5.84 18.01
CA ALA A 67 -0.52 6.63 18.11
C ALA A 67 -1.68 5.83 18.70
N LEU A 68 -1.84 4.56 18.29
CA LEU A 68 -2.83 3.63 18.85
C LEU A 68 -2.62 3.36 20.35
N GLY A 69 -1.38 3.46 20.85
CA GLY A 69 -1.09 3.37 22.29
C GLY A 69 -1.63 4.56 23.11
N GLY A 70 -2.01 5.67 22.45
CA GLY A 70 -2.55 6.87 23.08
C GLY A 70 -4.07 7.00 23.01
N THR A 71 -4.56 8.19 23.33
CA THR A 71 -5.99 8.57 23.32
C THR A 71 -6.30 9.72 22.34
N ASP A 72 -5.31 10.15 21.55
CA ASP A 72 -5.48 11.24 20.58
C ASP A 72 -5.99 10.69 19.25
N ILE A 73 -7.29 10.86 19.01
CA ILE A 73 -7.95 10.42 17.76
C ILE A 73 -7.40 11.15 16.54
N GLY A 74 -7.00 12.42 16.69
CA GLY A 74 -6.38 13.17 15.60
C GLY A 74 -5.04 12.54 15.19
N ALA A 75 -4.21 12.20 16.18
CA ALA A 75 -2.95 11.52 15.93
C ALA A 75 -3.14 10.14 15.28
N ILE A 76 -4.13 9.36 15.73
CA ILE A 76 -4.44 8.05 15.14
C ILE A 76 -4.89 8.20 13.67
N LYS A 77 -5.77 9.18 13.36
CA LYS A 77 -6.21 9.43 11.99
C LYS A 77 -5.03 9.82 11.08
N SER A 78 -4.20 10.76 11.51
CA SER A 78 -3.04 11.18 10.71
C SER A 78 -2.04 10.04 10.49
N ALA A 79 -1.77 9.22 11.51
CA ALA A 79 -0.88 8.07 11.37
C ALA A 79 -1.50 6.98 10.46
N MET A 80 -2.82 6.77 10.52
CA MET A 80 -3.54 5.87 9.62
C MET A 80 -3.49 6.35 8.17
N GLU A 81 -3.70 7.64 7.90
CA GLU A 81 -3.60 8.23 6.56
C GLU A 81 -2.19 8.09 5.98
N LYS A 82 -1.17 8.34 6.80
CA LYS A 82 0.22 8.15 6.42
C LYS A 82 0.51 6.70 6.09
N LEU A 83 0.13 5.77 6.97
CA LEU A 83 0.28 4.34 6.73
C LEU A 83 -0.45 3.92 5.44
N GLY A 84 -1.66 4.40 5.20
CA GLY A 84 -2.41 4.11 3.99
C GLY A 84 -1.69 4.54 2.72
N THR A 85 -1.03 5.71 2.75
CA THR A 85 -0.24 6.22 1.62
C THR A 85 0.98 5.35 1.35
N GLU A 86 1.74 4.99 2.39
CA GLU A 86 2.92 4.13 2.25
C GLU A 86 2.52 2.71 1.81
N SER A 87 1.42 2.17 2.32
CA SER A 87 0.88 0.86 1.91
C SER A 87 0.44 0.84 0.44
N GLN A 88 -0.12 1.95 -0.07
CA GLN A 88 -0.44 2.08 -1.50
C GLN A 88 0.83 2.10 -2.36
N ALA A 89 1.84 2.87 -1.97
CA ALA A 89 3.13 2.91 -2.67
C ALA A 89 3.80 1.54 -2.70
N LEU A 90 3.73 0.80 -1.59
CA LEU A 90 4.20 -0.59 -1.52
C LEU A 90 3.43 -1.51 -2.48
N GLY A 91 2.11 -1.40 -2.52
CA GLY A 91 1.27 -2.18 -3.43
C GLY A 91 1.60 -1.91 -4.91
N GLN A 92 1.84 -0.64 -5.25
CA GLN A 92 2.26 -0.24 -6.60
C GLN A 92 3.63 -0.83 -6.96
N ALA A 93 4.62 -0.73 -6.08
CA ALA A 93 5.96 -1.29 -6.33
C ALA A 93 5.92 -2.81 -6.59
N ILE A 94 5.04 -3.54 -5.90
CA ILE A 94 4.88 -4.99 -6.08
C ILE A 94 4.19 -5.31 -7.40
N TYR A 95 3.17 -4.53 -7.77
CA TYR A 95 2.50 -4.67 -9.06
C TYR A 95 3.50 -4.45 -10.21
N GLU A 96 4.29 -3.38 -10.14
CA GLU A 96 5.36 -3.08 -11.09
C GLU A 96 6.40 -4.20 -11.16
N ALA A 97 6.87 -4.70 -10.01
CA ALA A 97 7.82 -5.80 -9.96
C ALA A 97 7.24 -7.12 -10.52
N THR A 98 5.95 -7.39 -10.29
CA THR A 98 5.27 -8.58 -10.82
C THR A 98 5.05 -8.48 -12.33
N GLN A 99 4.73 -7.30 -12.85
CA GLN A 99 4.65 -7.08 -14.30
C GLN A 99 6.03 -7.23 -14.97
N ALA A 100 7.09 -6.72 -14.37
CA ALA A 100 8.45 -6.89 -14.88
C ALA A 100 8.86 -8.37 -14.92
N GLU A 101 8.49 -9.16 -13.92
CA GLU A 101 8.75 -10.60 -13.88
C GLU A 101 7.94 -11.38 -14.93
N GLN A 102 6.68 -10.99 -15.19
CA GLN A 102 5.89 -11.57 -16.29
C GLN A 102 6.44 -11.23 -17.67
N ALA A 103 6.94 -10.01 -17.86
CA ALA A 103 7.61 -9.60 -19.11
C ALA A 103 8.95 -10.34 -19.30
N ALA A 104 9.71 -10.57 -18.22
CA ALA A 104 10.96 -11.33 -18.25
C ALA A 104 10.75 -12.84 -18.40
N GLY A 105 9.63 -13.37 -17.89
CA GLY A 105 9.20 -14.78 -18.06
C GLY A 105 8.60 -15.11 -19.43
N GLY A 106 8.42 -14.11 -20.30
CA GLY A 106 7.99 -14.29 -21.69
C GLY A 106 9.11 -14.73 -22.65
N GLY A 107 10.33 -14.95 -22.15
CA GLY A 107 11.46 -15.45 -22.93
C GLY A 107 11.66 -16.96 -22.78
N PHE A 108 11.16 -17.72 -23.75
CA PHE A 108 11.51 -19.12 -24.08
C PHE A 108 11.15 -20.22 -23.06
N GLU A 109 10.06 -20.97 -23.33
CA GLU A 109 10.18 -22.39 -23.75
C GLU A 109 8.87 -22.88 -24.40
N GLY A 110 8.97 -23.40 -25.63
CA GLY A 110 7.83 -23.94 -26.38
C GLY A 110 8.18 -24.17 -27.85
N GLY A 111 9.01 -25.19 -28.12
CA GLY A 111 9.42 -25.56 -29.47
C GLY A 111 8.27 -26.00 -30.39
N ALA A 112 8.39 -25.59 -31.66
CA ALA A 112 7.87 -26.20 -32.89
C ALA A 112 6.40 -26.71 -32.94
N SER A 113 5.51 -25.95 -33.58
CA SER A 113 4.89 -26.31 -34.88
C SER A 113 3.64 -25.46 -35.19
N GLY A 114 3.49 -25.06 -36.46
CA GLY A 114 2.21 -24.63 -37.05
C GLY A 114 2.01 -23.12 -37.16
N GLY A 115 2.06 -22.61 -38.40
CA GLY A 115 2.04 -21.17 -38.70
C GLY A 115 0.69 -20.48 -38.64
N GLY A 116 0.72 -19.15 -38.83
CA GLY A 116 -0.47 -18.32 -39.02
C GLY A 116 -0.25 -16.90 -38.53
N SER A 117 -0.10 -15.97 -39.47
CA SER A 117 0.06 -14.53 -39.29
C SER A 117 -0.97 -13.90 -38.34
N GLY A 118 -0.53 -12.91 -37.56
CA GLY A 118 -1.41 -11.99 -36.85
C GLY A 118 -0.60 -11.09 -35.94
N ALA A 119 -0.29 -9.89 -36.44
CA ALA A 119 0.21 -8.79 -35.63
C ALA A 119 -0.82 -8.43 -34.55
N ASP A 120 -0.38 -8.24 -33.31
CA ASP A 120 -0.98 -7.24 -32.43
C ASP A 120 0.13 -6.71 -31.52
N ASP A 121 0.50 -5.48 -31.84
CA ASP A 121 1.50 -4.63 -31.23
C ASP A 121 0.73 -3.56 -30.46
N VAL A 122 0.59 -3.68 -29.14
CA VAL A 122 0.40 -2.54 -28.22
C VAL A 122 0.64 -3.00 -26.78
N VAL A 123 1.64 -2.45 -26.09
CA VAL A 123 1.40 -1.38 -25.09
C VAL A 123 2.61 -0.45 -25.07
N ASP A 124 2.28 0.78 -25.45
CA ASP A 124 2.97 2.04 -25.37
C ASP A 124 3.53 2.31 -23.96
N ALA A 125 4.86 2.34 -23.84
CA ALA A 125 5.53 3.02 -22.74
C ALA A 125 6.55 3.95 -23.38
N GLU A 126 6.09 5.16 -23.72
CA GLU A 126 6.92 6.29 -24.10
C GLU A 126 8.11 6.38 -23.14
N VAL A 127 9.28 5.98 -23.64
CA VAL A 127 10.56 6.28 -22.99
C VAL A 127 10.69 7.79 -23.01
N VAL A 128 10.72 8.36 -21.81
CA VAL A 128 11.02 9.77 -21.54
C VAL A 128 12.29 10.14 -22.31
N GLU A 129 12.13 10.90 -23.38
CA GLU A 129 13.23 11.49 -24.15
C GLU A 129 13.74 12.71 -23.37
N ASP A 130 14.52 12.46 -22.33
CA ASP A 130 15.41 13.43 -21.71
C ASP A 130 16.85 13.05 -22.12
N ASP A 131 17.38 13.67 -23.18
CA ASP A 131 18.80 14.00 -23.18
C ASP A 131 19.06 15.21 -24.07
N GLN A 132 19.52 16.26 -23.41
CA GLN A 132 20.03 17.48 -24.01
C GLN A 132 21.38 17.22 -24.69
N GLU A 133 21.70 18.12 -25.64
CA GLU A 133 23.05 18.46 -26.08
C GLU A 133 23.88 17.37 -26.81
N ARG A 134 24.07 17.59 -28.12
CA ARG A 134 25.41 17.84 -28.68
C ARG A 134 25.33 18.40 -30.11
N LYS A 135 25.44 19.73 -30.23
CA LYS A 135 26.29 20.38 -31.24
C LYS A 135 26.53 21.86 -30.95
#